data_AF-A0A1I3Q3A7-F1
#
_entry.id   AF-A0A1I3Q3A7-F1
#
_cell.length_a   1.000
_cell.length_b   1.000
_cell.length_c   1.000
_cell.angle_alpha   90.00
_cell.angle_beta   90.00
_cell.angle_gamma   90.00
#
_symmetry.space_group_name_H-M   'P 1'
#
loop_
_entity.id
_entity.type
_entity.pdbx_description
1 polymer ?
#
loop_
_entity_poly.entity_id
_entity_poly.type
_entity_poly.pdbx_seq_one_letter_code
_entity_poly.pdbx_strand_id
1 'polypeptide(L)'
;MNVHTASKLDTEKFRKVYALVTGGVTAGERAAAKARAEVMAAKAGMTLKQAVSNLDAKPSAKPVNFFEGFDDWMEQKEPGYKAKNAAARAEREQVRASGRREALSKYGSEEAIFQRTDREQNLFAAVIGLDCEQAEWNAQDGTSYPYMIRIDGCGAGGYLWKLSDMTPAFVEAVESAYPMPPNLDSILAEWIVWRDLQNLRELFHTEWIHYLEVQGRIVILEARLNHQPVASWVDMAARMAWWNIRIDRELAPSVDEERALHARISADHQILQKQSTARSGRRTNADKRADVLLMLDSNPNLSDREIARLVSVSPQTVNNWRRRDRNPC
;
A
#
# COMPACT_ATOMS: atom_id res chain seq x y z
N MET A 1 24.73 -29.69 -26.17
CA MET A 1 23.51 -30.14 -26.87
C MET A 1 22.37 -29.24 -26.42
N ASN A 2 21.89 -28.34 -27.29
CA ASN A 2 20.76 -27.46 -26.96
C ASN A 2 19.46 -28.26 -27.04
N VAL A 3 18.85 -28.51 -25.89
CA VAL A 3 17.49 -29.07 -25.82
C VAL A 3 16.54 -27.91 -26.07
N HIS A 4 16.24 -27.62 -27.34
CA HIS A 4 15.13 -26.73 -27.67
C HIS A 4 13.84 -27.42 -27.25
N THR A 5 13.21 -26.91 -26.20
CA THR A 5 11.87 -27.32 -25.77
C THR A 5 10.90 -27.06 -26.93
N ALA A 6 10.25 -28.11 -27.44
CA ALA A 6 9.32 -27.98 -28.55
C ALA A 6 8.19 -26.99 -28.18
N SER A 7 7.94 -26.01 -29.05
CA SER A 7 6.89 -25.02 -28.84
C SER A 7 5.52 -25.65 -29.11
N LYS A 8 4.50 -25.37 -28.27
CA LYS A 8 3.14 -25.91 -28.50
C LYS A 8 2.61 -25.44 -29.86
N LEU A 9 2.10 -26.36 -30.68
CA LEU A 9 1.51 -26.04 -31.98
C LEU A 9 0.30 -25.12 -31.79
N ASP A 10 0.35 -23.92 -32.38
CA ASP A 10 -0.81 -23.04 -32.52
C ASP A 10 -1.78 -23.64 -33.55
N THR A 11 -2.79 -24.35 -33.05
CA THR A 11 -3.71 -25.12 -33.88
C THR A 11 -4.62 -24.24 -34.73
N GLU A 12 -4.94 -23.01 -34.31
CA GLU A 12 -5.78 -22.11 -35.09
C GLU A 12 -5.01 -21.51 -36.26
N LYS A 13 -3.78 -21.05 -36.01
CA LYS A 13 -2.90 -20.57 -37.09
C LYS A 13 -2.53 -21.68 -38.05
N PHE A 14 -2.27 -22.89 -37.54
CA PHE A 14 -1.99 -24.05 -38.37
C PHE A 14 -3.21 -24.43 -39.23
N ARG A 15 -4.43 -24.38 -38.68
CA ARG A 15 -5.68 -24.62 -39.43
C ARG A 15 -5.84 -23.64 -40.60
N LYS A 16 -5.60 -22.34 -40.37
CA LYS A 16 -5.68 -21.30 -41.42
C LYS A 16 -4.65 -21.53 -42.54
N VAL A 17 -3.42 -21.89 -42.18
CA VAL A 17 -2.37 -22.19 -43.17
C VAL A 17 -2.70 -23.49 -43.92
N TYR A 18 -3.18 -24.52 -43.23
CA TYR A 18 -3.53 -25.79 -43.85
C TYR A 18 -4.74 -25.70 -44.79
N ALA A 19 -5.70 -24.82 -44.51
CA ALA A 19 -6.80 -24.51 -45.44
C ALA A 19 -6.30 -23.97 -46.79
N LEU A 20 -5.17 -23.25 -46.82
CA LEU A 20 -4.54 -22.80 -48.07
C LEU A 20 -3.79 -23.92 -48.79
N VAL A 21 -3.35 -24.96 -48.07
CA VAL A 21 -2.75 -26.17 -48.67
C VAL A 21 -3.80 -26.95 -49.46
N THR A 22 -5.02 -27.06 -48.91
CA THR A 22 -6.12 -27.81 -49.54
C THR A 22 -6.95 -26.98 -50.52
N GLY A 23 -7.10 -25.67 -50.27
CA GLY A 23 -7.98 -24.78 -51.03
C GLY A 23 -7.30 -23.66 -51.82
N GLY A 24 -5.97 -23.61 -51.89
CA GLY A 24 -5.25 -22.58 -52.65
C GLY A 24 -5.55 -22.63 -54.16
N VAL A 25 -5.67 -21.45 -54.79
CA VAL A 25 -6.13 -21.28 -56.18
C VAL A 25 -5.06 -21.75 -57.18
N THR A 26 -3.79 -21.53 -56.87
CA THR A 26 -2.66 -21.91 -57.74
C THR A 26 -1.82 -23.04 -57.14
N ALA A 27 -1.07 -23.75 -58.00
CA ALA A 27 -0.11 -24.76 -57.53
C ALA A 27 1.02 -24.15 -56.68
N GLY A 28 1.46 -22.94 -57.01
CA GLY A 28 2.49 -22.21 -56.27
C GLY A 28 2.05 -21.84 -54.84
N GLU A 29 0.81 -21.35 -54.69
CA GLU A 29 0.23 -21.03 -53.38
C GLU A 29 0.11 -22.26 -52.48
N ARG A 30 -0.34 -23.38 -53.03
CA ARG A 30 -0.44 -24.65 -52.26
C ARG A 30 0.92 -25.16 -51.82
N ALA A 31 1.95 -25.06 -52.68
CA ALA A 31 3.31 -25.45 -52.34
C ALA A 31 3.91 -24.56 -51.24
N ALA A 32 3.73 -23.24 -51.34
CA ALA A 32 4.20 -22.28 -50.33
C ALA A 32 3.49 -22.47 -48.98
N ALA A 33 2.17 -22.69 -49.00
CA ALA A 33 1.39 -22.99 -47.80
C ALA A 33 1.83 -24.31 -47.15
N LYS A 34 2.15 -25.34 -47.95
CA LYS A 34 2.61 -26.64 -47.46
C LYS A 34 3.96 -26.52 -46.76
N ALA A 35 4.92 -25.82 -47.37
CA ALA A 35 6.23 -25.55 -46.75
C ALA A 35 6.07 -24.80 -45.42
N ARG A 36 5.17 -23.82 -45.37
CA ARG A 36 4.88 -23.07 -44.13
C ARG A 36 4.24 -23.95 -43.05
N ALA A 37 3.31 -24.83 -43.43
CA ALA A 37 2.69 -25.79 -42.52
C ALA A 37 3.73 -26.79 -41.97
N GLU A 38 4.65 -27.28 -42.80
CA GLU A 38 5.73 -28.18 -42.38
C GLU A 38 6.65 -27.54 -41.35
N VAL A 39 7.04 -26.28 -41.54
CA VAL A 39 7.85 -25.52 -40.57
C VAL A 39 7.10 -25.35 -39.25
N MET A 40 5.81 -25.04 -39.29
CA MET A 40 4.98 -24.90 -38.08
C MET A 40 4.87 -26.22 -37.30
N ALA A 41 4.67 -27.34 -38.00
CA ALA A 41 4.64 -28.67 -37.40
C ALA A 41 6.01 -29.04 -36.79
N ALA A 42 7.10 -28.83 -37.54
CA ALA A 42 8.45 -29.17 -37.10
C ALA A 42 8.88 -28.36 -35.87
N LYS A 43 8.51 -27.07 -35.78
CA LYS A 43 8.76 -26.23 -34.60
C LYS A 43 8.06 -26.76 -33.33
N ALA A 44 6.97 -27.50 -33.52
CA ALA A 44 6.24 -28.18 -32.46
C ALA A 44 6.69 -29.64 -32.24
N GLY A 45 7.77 -30.09 -32.88
CA GLY A 45 8.27 -31.46 -32.78
C GLY A 45 7.34 -32.49 -33.45
N MET A 46 6.50 -32.06 -34.39
CA MET A 46 5.53 -32.91 -35.08
C MET A 46 5.83 -32.98 -36.57
N THR A 47 5.49 -34.10 -37.20
CA THR A 47 5.39 -34.18 -38.65
C THR A 47 4.12 -33.46 -39.13
N LEU A 48 4.10 -33.02 -40.39
CA LEU A 48 2.90 -32.41 -40.99
C LEU A 48 1.67 -33.30 -40.82
N LYS A 49 1.81 -34.62 -41.01
CA LYS A 49 0.71 -35.59 -40.85
C LYS A 49 0.18 -35.65 -39.41
N GLN A 50 1.07 -35.60 -38.41
CA GLN A 50 0.66 -35.55 -36.99
C GLN A 50 -0.03 -34.24 -36.66
N ALA A 51 0.47 -33.11 -37.17
CA ALA A 51 -0.14 -31.79 -36.95
C ALA A 51 -1.54 -31.70 -37.58
N VAL A 52 -1.74 -32.29 -38.77
CA VAL A 52 -3.06 -32.39 -39.41
C VAL A 52 -4.00 -33.29 -38.62
N SER A 53 -3.52 -34.44 -38.14
CA SER A 53 -4.33 -35.32 -37.27
C SER A 53 -4.79 -34.63 -35.97
N ASN A 54 -4.02 -33.65 -35.48
CA ASN A 54 -4.39 -32.85 -34.31
C ASN A 54 -5.43 -31.75 -34.64
N LEU A 55 -5.69 -31.43 -35.92
CA LEU A 55 -6.77 -30.52 -36.30
C LEU A 55 -8.16 -31.16 -36.13
N ASP A 56 -8.24 -32.47 -36.32
CA ASP A 56 -9.47 -33.27 -36.21
C ASP A 56 -9.75 -33.71 -34.76
N ALA A 57 -8.77 -33.56 -33.87
CA ALA A 57 -8.98 -33.78 -32.44
C ALA A 57 -10.00 -32.75 -31.93
N LYS A 58 -11.08 -33.23 -31.30
CA LYS A 58 -12.05 -32.37 -30.60
C LYS A 58 -11.29 -31.38 -29.72
N PRO A 59 -11.63 -30.08 -29.74
CA PRO A 59 -11.01 -29.13 -28.81
C PRO A 59 -11.12 -29.71 -27.41
N SER A 60 -9.98 -29.82 -26.71
CA SER A 60 -9.99 -30.21 -25.30
C SER A 60 -11.01 -29.32 -24.61
N ALA A 61 -11.98 -29.93 -23.92
CA ALA A 61 -12.98 -29.20 -23.17
C ALA A 61 -12.26 -28.12 -22.36
N LYS A 62 -12.72 -26.85 -22.48
CA LYS A 62 -12.20 -25.80 -21.61
C LYS A 62 -12.33 -26.33 -20.18
N PRO A 63 -11.28 -26.22 -19.33
CA PRO A 63 -11.44 -26.58 -17.94
C PRO A 63 -12.62 -25.79 -17.40
N VAL A 64 -13.66 -26.50 -16.95
CA VAL A 64 -14.85 -25.88 -16.36
C VAL A 64 -14.34 -25.07 -15.18
N ASN A 65 -14.42 -23.75 -15.28
CA ASN A 65 -13.96 -22.90 -14.20
C ASN A 65 -14.94 -23.12 -13.06
N PHE A 66 -14.46 -23.53 -11.88
CA PHE A 66 -15.32 -23.89 -10.75
C PHE A 66 -16.30 -22.77 -10.34
N PHE A 67 -15.98 -21.53 -10.71
CA PHE A 67 -16.77 -20.32 -10.45
C PHE A 67 -17.73 -19.93 -11.58
N GLU A 68 -17.73 -20.64 -12.71
CA GLU A 68 -18.65 -20.38 -13.82
C GLU A 68 -20.09 -20.68 -13.37
N GLY A 69 -20.96 -19.67 -13.40
CA GLY A 69 -22.32 -19.76 -12.88
C GLY A 69 -22.48 -19.37 -11.40
N PHE A 70 -21.43 -18.90 -10.71
CA PHE A 70 -21.56 -18.41 -9.31
C PHE A 70 -22.57 -17.26 -9.20
N ASP A 71 -22.50 -16.28 -10.10
CA ASP A 71 -23.44 -15.16 -10.10
C ASP A 71 -24.89 -15.61 -10.39
N ASP A 72 -25.07 -16.64 -11.23
CA ASP A 72 -26.39 -17.24 -11.48
C ASP A 72 -26.92 -17.99 -10.25
N TRP A 73 -26.05 -18.73 -9.57
CA TRP A 73 -26.37 -19.41 -8.33
C TRP A 73 -26.73 -18.43 -7.21
N MET A 74 -25.98 -17.33 -7.08
CA MET A 74 -26.29 -16.25 -6.13
C MET A 74 -27.60 -15.54 -6.49
N GLU A 75 -27.88 -15.30 -7.76
CA GLU A 75 -29.16 -14.70 -8.18
C GLU A 75 -30.36 -15.62 -7.86
N GLN A 76 -30.19 -16.94 -7.97
CA GLN A 76 -31.22 -17.90 -7.54
C GLN A 76 -31.42 -17.92 -6.02
N LYS A 77 -30.34 -17.72 -5.25
CA LYS A 77 -30.37 -17.69 -3.77
C LYS A 77 -30.85 -16.37 -3.20
N GLU A 78 -30.45 -15.26 -3.81
CA GLU A 78 -30.74 -13.87 -3.43
C GLU A 78 -31.16 -13.11 -4.70
N PRO A 79 -32.46 -13.12 -5.06
CA PRO A 79 -32.96 -12.37 -6.20
C PRO A 79 -32.58 -10.89 -6.10
N GLY A 80 -31.99 -10.34 -7.16
CA GLY A 80 -31.44 -8.98 -7.20
C GLY A 80 -29.94 -8.89 -6.90
N TYR A 81 -29.25 -9.99 -6.56
CA TYR A 81 -27.80 -10.02 -6.31
C TYR A 81 -26.98 -9.41 -7.45
N LYS A 82 -27.25 -9.80 -8.70
CA LYS A 82 -26.56 -9.27 -9.88
C LYS A 82 -26.81 -7.79 -10.07
N ALA A 83 -28.05 -7.34 -9.87
CA ALA A 83 -28.41 -5.92 -9.98
C ALA A 83 -27.70 -5.09 -8.91
N LYS A 84 -27.67 -5.56 -7.66
CA LYS A 84 -26.95 -4.93 -6.54
C LYS A 84 -25.44 -4.88 -6.81
N ASN A 85 -24.84 -5.96 -7.27
CA ASN A 85 -23.42 -6.00 -7.62
C ASN A 85 -23.08 -5.09 -8.81
N ALA A 86 -23.92 -5.07 -9.84
CA ALA A 86 -23.75 -4.18 -10.98
C ALA A 86 -23.83 -2.70 -10.54
N ALA A 87 -24.79 -2.35 -9.68
CA ALA A 87 -24.90 -1.02 -9.09
C ALA A 87 -23.65 -0.66 -8.26
N ALA A 88 -23.18 -1.55 -7.40
CA ALA A 88 -21.97 -1.32 -6.60
C ALA A 88 -20.69 -1.22 -7.45
N ARG A 89 -20.60 -1.93 -8.59
CA ARG A 89 -19.50 -1.77 -9.55
C ARG A 89 -19.60 -0.42 -10.27
N ALA A 90 -20.79 -0.02 -10.70
CA ALA A 90 -21.03 1.26 -11.37
C ALA A 90 -20.71 2.45 -10.46
N GLU A 91 -21.10 2.39 -9.18
CA GLU A 91 -20.77 3.41 -8.18
C GLU A 91 -19.25 3.51 -7.96
N ARG A 92 -18.57 2.37 -7.78
CA ARG A 92 -17.09 2.34 -7.66
C ARG A 92 -16.38 2.86 -8.91
N GLU A 93 -16.90 2.59 -10.10
CA GLU A 93 -16.36 3.14 -11.35
C GLU A 93 -16.63 4.64 -11.46
N GLN A 94 -17.79 5.13 -11.01
CA GLN A 94 -18.11 6.55 -11.01
C GLN A 94 -17.18 7.33 -10.08
N VAL A 95 -16.93 6.81 -8.86
CA VAL A 95 -15.96 7.40 -7.92
C VAL A 95 -14.57 7.42 -8.53
N ARG A 96 -14.09 6.30 -9.11
CA ARG A 96 -12.79 6.23 -9.77
C ARG A 96 -12.69 7.17 -10.97
N ALA A 97 -13.72 7.25 -11.81
CA ALA A 97 -13.77 8.16 -12.95
C ALA A 97 -13.73 9.63 -12.51
N SER A 98 -14.38 9.98 -11.40
CA SER A 98 -14.29 11.32 -10.82
C SER A 98 -12.88 11.61 -10.33
N GLY A 99 -12.28 10.68 -9.58
CA GLY A 99 -10.90 10.80 -9.11
C GLY A 99 -9.90 10.93 -10.26
N ARG A 100 -10.03 10.13 -11.33
CA ARG A 100 -9.19 10.26 -12.53
C ARG A 100 -9.29 11.64 -13.17
N ARG A 101 -10.50 12.20 -13.28
CA ARG A 101 -10.68 13.57 -13.83
C ARG A 101 -9.97 14.62 -12.98
N GLU A 102 -10.09 14.53 -11.66
CA GLU A 102 -9.41 15.45 -10.74
C GLU A 102 -7.88 15.29 -10.82
N ALA A 103 -7.39 14.05 -10.84
CA ALA A 103 -5.98 13.73 -11.00
C ALA A 103 -5.42 14.28 -12.33
N LEU A 104 -6.09 14.04 -13.45
CA LEU A 104 -5.69 14.59 -14.75
C LEU A 104 -5.73 16.12 -14.77
N SER A 105 -6.71 16.74 -14.11
CA SER A 105 -6.76 18.21 -13.99
C SER A 105 -5.59 18.78 -13.18
N LYS A 106 -5.09 18.04 -12.18
CA LYS A 106 -4.00 18.48 -11.30
C LYS A 106 -2.62 18.22 -11.88
N TYR A 107 -2.41 17.06 -12.48
CA TYR A 107 -1.10 16.59 -12.96
C TYR A 107 -0.92 16.73 -14.47
N GLY A 108 -1.99 17.04 -15.22
CA GLY A 108 -1.97 17.28 -16.66
C GLY A 108 -2.06 16.01 -17.51
N SER A 109 -1.36 14.94 -17.13
CA SER A 109 -1.39 13.66 -17.84
C SER A 109 -1.27 12.47 -16.89
N GLU A 110 -1.64 11.28 -17.38
CA GLU A 110 -1.41 10.02 -16.69
C GLU A 110 0.09 9.74 -16.54
N GLU A 111 0.89 9.98 -17.59
CA GLU A 111 2.35 9.87 -17.55
C GLU A 111 2.98 10.67 -16.39
N ALA A 112 2.51 11.91 -16.15
CA ALA A 112 3.02 12.75 -15.05
C ALA A 112 2.69 12.17 -13.66
N ILE A 113 1.63 11.37 -13.52
CA ILE A 113 1.24 10.69 -12.28
C ILE A 113 2.14 9.46 -12.02
N PHE A 114 2.53 8.76 -13.09
CA PHE A 114 3.39 7.58 -13.02
C PHE A 114 4.88 7.91 -13.04
N GLN A 115 5.26 9.13 -13.42
CA GLN A 115 6.63 9.58 -13.29
C GLN A 115 7.10 9.48 -11.84
N ARG A 116 8.30 8.91 -11.65
CA ARG A 116 8.94 8.81 -10.35
C ARG A 116 9.14 10.19 -9.74
N THR A 117 8.60 10.39 -8.56
CA THR A 117 8.89 11.58 -7.73
C THR A 117 10.36 11.60 -7.30
N ASP A 118 10.87 12.76 -6.86
CA ASP A 118 12.25 12.89 -6.37
C ASP A 118 12.60 11.86 -5.28
N ARG A 119 11.65 11.54 -4.39
CA ARG A 119 11.83 10.52 -3.34
C ARG A 119 11.96 9.12 -3.92
N GLU A 120 11.14 8.77 -4.91
CA GLU A 120 11.23 7.48 -5.61
C GLU A 120 12.52 7.36 -6.41
N GLN A 121 13.01 8.47 -6.98
CA GLN A 121 14.30 8.50 -7.68
C GLN A 121 15.47 8.31 -6.71
N ASN A 122 15.44 8.96 -5.55
CA ASN A 122 16.46 8.79 -4.51
C ASN A 122 16.50 7.35 -3.98
N LEU A 123 15.34 6.74 -3.74
CA LEU A 123 15.25 5.33 -3.33
C LEU A 123 15.83 4.41 -4.39
N PHE A 124 15.47 4.62 -5.65
CA PHE A 124 16.00 3.85 -6.77
C PHE A 124 17.52 3.96 -6.89
N ALA A 125 18.06 5.18 -6.82
CA ALA A 125 19.49 5.43 -6.89
C ALA A 125 20.26 4.79 -5.73
N ALA A 126 19.66 4.72 -4.54
CA ALA A 126 20.29 4.10 -3.37
C ALA A 126 20.41 2.58 -3.48
N VAL A 127 19.45 1.92 -4.13
CA VAL A 127 19.41 0.45 -4.21
C VAL A 127 20.05 -0.12 -5.48
N ILE A 128 20.21 0.68 -6.53
CA ILE A 128 20.69 0.19 -7.85
C ILE A 128 22.09 -0.44 -7.81
N GLY A 129 22.89 -0.13 -6.79
CA GLY A 129 24.20 -0.74 -6.57
C GLY A 129 24.17 -2.16 -5.98
N LEU A 130 23.00 -2.64 -5.53
CA LEU A 130 22.77 -3.99 -5.03
C LEU A 130 22.45 -4.98 -6.17
N ASP A 131 22.39 -6.27 -5.88
CA ASP A 131 21.96 -7.29 -6.86
C ASP A 131 20.47 -7.11 -7.22
N CYS A 132 20.18 -6.39 -8.31
CA CYS A 132 18.83 -6.05 -8.73
C CYS A 132 18.42 -6.81 -10.00
N GLU A 133 17.20 -7.34 -10.00
CA GLU A 133 16.54 -7.89 -11.19
C GLU A 133 15.43 -6.92 -11.63
N GLN A 134 15.46 -6.50 -12.89
CA GLN A 134 14.50 -5.54 -13.45
C GLN A 134 13.56 -6.22 -14.43
N ALA A 135 12.34 -5.69 -14.51
CA ALA A 135 11.35 -6.03 -15.51
C ALA A 135 10.74 -4.76 -16.11
N GLU A 136 10.00 -4.93 -17.19
CA GLU A 136 9.25 -3.86 -17.85
C GLU A 136 7.76 -4.09 -17.66
N TRP A 137 7.06 -3.06 -17.19
CA TRP A 137 5.61 -3.03 -17.18
C TRP A 137 5.13 -2.14 -18.32
N ASN A 138 4.28 -2.70 -19.19
CA ASN A 138 3.71 -1.97 -20.32
C ASN A 138 2.30 -1.52 -19.95
N ALA A 139 2.08 -0.20 -19.92
CA ALA A 139 0.78 0.39 -19.77
C ALA A 139 -0.08 0.19 -21.04
N GLN A 140 -1.39 0.44 -20.91
CA GLN A 140 -2.35 0.21 -22.00
C GLN A 140 -2.10 1.10 -23.23
N ASP A 141 -1.48 2.25 -23.03
CA ASP A 141 -1.07 3.20 -24.07
C ASP A 141 0.23 2.78 -24.78
N GLY A 142 0.88 1.70 -24.33
CA GLY A 142 2.16 1.21 -24.85
C GLY A 142 3.39 1.81 -24.17
N THR A 143 3.22 2.66 -23.15
CA THR A 143 4.32 3.22 -22.37
C THR A 143 4.94 2.11 -21.50
N SER A 144 6.25 1.90 -21.62
CA SER A 144 7.00 0.92 -20.81
C SER A 144 7.67 1.60 -19.62
N TYR A 145 7.46 1.06 -18.42
CA TYR A 145 8.05 1.54 -17.19
C TYR A 145 8.97 0.46 -16.60
N PRO A 146 10.27 0.73 -16.41
CA PRO A 146 11.17 -0.20 -15.74
C PRO A 146 10.87 -0.24 -14.25
N TYR A 147 10.87 -1.44 -13.67
CA TYR A 147 10.72 -1.63 -12.24
C TYR A 147 11.56 -2.80 -11.75
N MET A 148 11.92 -2.79 -10.47
CA MET A 148 12.66 -3.87 -9.84
C MET A 148 11.69 -4.96 -9.37
N ILE A 149 11.93 -6.20 -9.78
CA ILE A 149 11.22 -7.38 -9.29
C ILE A 149 11.99 -8.10 -8.19
N ARG A 150 13.30 -7.83 -8.05
CA ARG A 150 14.14 -8.32 -6.96
C ARG A 150 15.23 -7.31 -6.62
N ILE A 151 15.52 -7.12 -5.34
CA ILE A 151 16.64 -6.29 -4.83
C ILE A 151 17.35 -7.09 -3.75
N ASP A 152 18.64 -7.37 -3.92
CA ASP A 152 19.49 -8.11 -2.99
C ASP A 152 18.89 -9.46 -2.55
N GLY A 153 18.30 -10.18 -3.50
CA GLY A 153 17.59 -11.44 -3.25
C GLY A 153 16.20 -11.29 -2.61
N CYS A 154 15.79 -10.09 -2.22
CA CYS A 154 14.48 -9.78 -1.61
C CYS A 154 13.42 -9.47 -2.65
N GLY A 155 12.14 -9.65 -2.28
CA GLY A 155 11.00 -9.33 -3.15
C GLY A 155 10.54 -10.47 -4.04
N ALA A 156 10.68 -11.73 -3.61
CA ALA A 156 10.18 -12.87 -4.38
C ALA A 156 8.69 -12.70 -4.73
N GLY A 157 8.38 -12.57 -6.03
CA GLY A 157 7.03 -12.28 -6.52
C GLY A 157 6.69 -10.80 -6.68
N GLY A 158 7.60 -9.86 -6.38
CA GLY A 158 7.40 -8.42 -6.50
C GLY A 158 6.84 -7.72 -5.24
N TYR A 159 6.86 -8.39 -4.09
CA TYR A 159 6.23 -7.91 -2.85
C TYR A 159 7.17 -7.97 -1.66
N LEU A 160 7.10 -6.97 -0.77
CA LEU A 160 7.70 -6.98 0.57
C LEU A 160 6.61 -6.79 1.61
N TRP A 161 6.48 -7.73 2.55
CA TRP A 161 5.41 -7.71 3.54
C TRP A 161 5.89 -7.26 4.92
N LYS A 162 7.14 -7.55 5.27
CA LYS A 162 7.71 -7.26 6.59
C LYS A 162 9.20 -7.04 6.51
N LEU A 163 9.73 -6.38 7.54
CA LEU A 163 11.16 -6.03 7.60
C LEU A 163 12.08 -7.25 7.55
N SER A 164 11.63 -8.41 8.04
CA SER A 164 12.40 -9.67 7.97
C SER A 164 12.54 -10.23 6.55
N ASP A 165 11.79 -9.71 5.58
CA ASP A 165 11.92 -10.11 4.18
C ASP A 165 13.06 -9.36 3.46
N MET A 166 13.68 -8.37 4.14
CA MET A 166 14.75 -7.53 3.62
C MET A 166 16.11 -7.89 4.22
N THR A 167 17.17 -7.82 3.41
CA THR A 167 18.54 -7.91 3.91
C THR A 167 18.94 -6.63 4.66
N PRO A 168 19.94 -6.68 5.56
CA PRO A 168 20.49 -5.48 6.19
C PRO A 168 21.00 -4.44 5.19
N ALA A 169 21.63 -4.88 4.09
CA ALA A 169 22.17 -3.99 3.06
C ALA A 169 21.05 -3.23 2.32
N PHE A 170 19.94 -3.90 2.02
CA PHE A 170 18.77 -3.25 1.42
C PHE A 170 18.12 -2.25 2.38
N VAL A 171 17.97 -2.59 3.68
CA VAL A 171 17.47 -1.66 4.69
C VAL A 171 18.36 -0.42 4.78
N GLU A 172 19.68 -0.59 4.86
CA GLU A 172 20.65 0.51 4.94
C GLU A 172 20.60 1.42 3.69
N ALA A 173 20.50 0.84 2.50
CA ALA A 173 20.34 1.61 1.26
C ALA A 173 19.06 2.47 1.28
N VAL A 174 17.93 1.89 1.69
CA VAL A 174 16.65 2.62 1.76
C VAL A 174 16.63 3.70 2.83
N GLU A 175 17.24 3.47 3.99
CA GLU A 175 17.34 4.48 5.06
C GLU A 175 18.29 5.63 4.70
N SER A 176 19.32 5.36 3.87
CA SER A 176 20.30 6.36 3.43
C SER A 176 19.88 7.15 2.18
N ALA A 177 18.88 6.68 1.43
CA ALA A 177 18.36 7.35 0.22
C ALA A 177 17.97 8.82 0.46
N TYR A 178 17.33 9.11 1.60
CA TYR A 178 17.08 10.45 2.12
C TYR A 178 16.73 10.37 3.61
N PRO A 179 16.86 11.48 4.38
CA PRO A 179 16.72 11.45 5.84
C PRO A 179 15.45 10.74 6.32
N MET A 180 15.61 9.82 7.27
CA MET A 180 14.49 9.19 7.96
C MET A 180 13.76 10.22 8.83
N PRO A 181 12.41 10.22 8.86
CA PRO A 181 11.68 11.11 9.75
C PRO A 181 12.02 10.79 11.21
N PRO A 182 12.28 11.82 12.04
CA PRO A 182 12.88 11.62 13.37
C PRO A 182 11.88 11.16 14.44
N ASN A 183 10.58 11.38 14.23
CA ASN A 183 9.52 11.16 15.22
C ASN A 183 8.30 10.49 14.58
N LEU A 184 7.41 9.91 15.39
CA LEU A 184 6.31 9.07 14.88
C LEU A 184 5.31 9.87 14.05
N ASP A 185 5.09 11.14 14.40
CA ASP A 185 4.23 12.03 13.63
C ASP A 185 4.75 12.24 12.21
N SER A 186 6.04 12.53 12.06
CA SER A 186 6.67 12.71 10.75
C SER A 186 6.78 11.39 9.98
N ILE A 187 6.95 10.25 10.69
CA ILE A 187 6.92 8.91 10.08
C ILE A 187 5.52 8.62 9.51
N LEU A 188 4.47 8.87 10.30
CA LEU A 188 3.09 8.68 9.85
C LEU A 188 2.76 9.60 8.67
N ALA A 189 3.20 10.86 8.71
CA ALA A 189 3.00 11.80 7.61
C ALA A 189 3.67 11.31 6.31
N GLU A 190 4.91 10.81 6.38
CA GLU A 190 5.55 10.22 5.20
C GLU A 190 4.81 8.97 4.71
N TRP A 191 4.37 8.10 5.62
CA TRP A 191 3.60 6.91 5.27
C TRP A 191 2.28 7.26 4.55
N ILE A 192 1.55 8.29 5.02
CA ILE A 192 0.32 8.78 4.37
C ILE A 192 0.61 9.28 2.96
N VAL A 193 1.71 10.01 2.74
CA VAL A 193 2.12 10.46 1.39
C VAL A 193 2.28 9.28 0.44
N TRP A 194 2.90 8.18 0.89
CA TRP A 194 3.02 6.97 0.08
C TRP A 194 1.67 6.31 -0.18
N ARG A 195 0.79 6.24 0.82
CA ARG A 195 -0.57 5.70 0.65
C ARG A 195 -1.38 6.52 -0.35
N ASP A 196 -1.31 7.84 -0.27
CA ASP A 196 -2.02 8.74 -1.18
C ASP A 196 -1.51 8.62 -2.61
N LEU A 197 -0.20 8.48 -2.81
CA LEU A 197 0.39 8.25 -4.13
C LEU A 197 -0.05 6.89 -4.73
N GLN A 198 -0.14 5.84 -3.90
CA GLN A 198 -0.69 4.56 -4.35
C GLN A 198 -2.16 4.70 -4.76
N ASN A 199 -2.99 5.27 -3.90
CA ASN A 199 -4.41 5.48 -4.17
C ASN A 199 -4.61 6.30 -5.46
N LEU A 200 -3.79 7.32 -5.68
CA LEU A 200 -3.80 8.14 -6.89
C LEU A 200 -3.52 7.30 -8.15
N ARG A 201 -2.48 6.45 -8.13
CA ARG A 201 -2.13 5.59 -9.26
C ARG A 201 -3.12 4.45 -9.47
N GLU A 202 -3.72 3.92 -8.40
CA GLU A 202 -4.77 2.90 -8.44
C GLU A 202 -6.06 3.37 -9.14
N LEU A 203 -6.29 4.69 -9.25
CA LEU A 203 -7.41 5.24 -10.02
C LEU A 203 -7.36 4.85 -11.51
N PHE A 204 -6.15 4.67 -12.04
CA PHE A 204 -5.87 4.36 -13.44
C PHE A 204 -5.60 2.87 -13.65
N HIS A 205 -4.84 2.25 -12.75
CA HIS A 205 -4.51 0.83 -12.81
C HIS A 205 -4.97 0.13 -11.53
N THR A 206 -6.02 -0.69 -11.66
CA THR A 206 -6.49 -1.53 -10.55
C THR A 206 -5.33 -2.43 -10.08
N GLU A 207 -5.16 -2.55 -8.77
CA GLU A 207 -4.06 -3.32 -8.16
C GLU A 207 -2.68 -2.74 -8.44
N TRP A 208 -2.55 -1.42 -8.66
CA TRP A 208 -1.25 -0.78 -8.70
C TRP A 208 -0.55 -0.90 -7.35
N ILE A 209 0.73 -1.26 -7.40
CA ILE A 209 1.59 -1.40 -6.23
C ILE A 209 2.85 -0.58 -6.46
N HIS A 210 3.35 0.00 -5.37
CA HIS A 210 4.60 0.74 -5.38
C HIS A 210 5.79 -0.09 -5.89
N TYR A 211 6.79 0.61 -6.43
CA TYR A 211 8.08 0.01 -6.77
C TYR A 211 8.72 -0.65 -5.53
N LEU A 212 9.55 -1.67 -5.74
CA LEU A 212 10.04 -2.53 -4.65
C LEU A 212 10.87 -1.75 -3.61
N GLU A 213 11.68 -0.79 -4.03
CA GLU A 213 12.44 0.12 -3.18
C GLU A 213 11.54 1.06 -2.35
N VAL A 214 10.38 1.45 -2.90
CA VAL A 214 9.35 2.23 -2.19
C VAL A 214 8.60 1.35 -1.20
N GLN A 215 8.27 0.10 -1.57
CA GLN A 215 7.72 -0.87 -0.63
C GLN A 215 8.68 -1.11 0.55
N GLY A 216 10.00 -1.21 0.29
CA GLY A 216 11.01 -1.31 1.35
C GLY A 216 10.97 -0.12 2.30
N ARG A 217 10.83 1.11 1.77
CA ARG A 217 10.67 2.31 2.60
C ARG A 217 9.40 2.24 3.45
N ILE A 218 8.26 1.86 2.86
CA ILE A 218 6.99 1.72 3.58
C ILE A 218 7.12 0.69 4.71
N VAL A 219 7.69 -0.48 4.45
CA VAL A 219 7.91 -1.53 5.45
C VAL A 219 8.77 -1.04 6.62
N ILE A 220 9.81 -0.23 6.36
CA ILE A 220 10.63 0.39 7.42
C ILE A 220 9.81 1.40 8.24
N LEU A 221 9.01 2.26 7.58
CA LEU A 221 8.15 3.23 8.28
C LEU A 221 7.12 2.51 9.16
N GLU A 222 6.48 1.45 8.65
CA GLU A 222 5.52 0.63 9.39
C GLU A 222 6.17 -0.07 10.59
N ALA A 223 7.38 -0.62 10.42
CA ALA A 223 8.14 -1.21 11.53
C ALA A 223 8.44 -0.17 12.63
N ARG A 224 8.81 1.06 12.27
CA ARG A 224 9.01 2.14 13.26
C ARG A 224 7.70 2.56 13.93
N LEU A 225 6.59 2.68 13.17
CA LEU A 225 5.24 2.93 13.71
C LEU A 225 4.72 1.79 14.60
N ASN A 226 5.29 0.59 14.53
CA ASN A 226 4.96 -0.52 15.42
C ASN A 226 5.88 -0.62 16.64
N HIS A 227 7.13 -0.12 16.57
CA HIS A 227 8.15 -0.45 17.58
C HIS A 227 8.92 0.74 18.19
N GLN A 228 9.13 1.84 17.46
CA GLN A 228 9.92 2.98 17.96
C GLN A 228 9.19 3.64 19.14
N PRO A 229 9.78 3.84 20.32
CA PRO A 229 9.10 4.47 21.47
C PRO A 229 8.62 5.90 21.18
N VAL A 230 7.52 6.31 21.81
CA VAL A 230 7.07 7.72 21.77
C VAL A 230 8.06 8.63 22.51
N ALA A 231 8.27 9.84 22.00
CA ALA A 231 9.02 10.89 22.70
C ALA A 231 8.10 12.00 23.25
N SER A 232 6.85 12.05 22.77
CA SER A 232 5.88 13.11 23.07
C SER A 232 4.44 12.62 23.00
N TRP A 233 3.50 13.45 23.49
CA TRP A 233 2.07 13.20 23.28
C TRP A 233 1.64 13.30 21.82
N VAL A 234 2.38 14.05 20.99
CA VAL A 234 2.15 14.11 19.53
C VAL A 234 2.47 12.77 18.89
N ASP A 235 3.58 12.13 19.28
CA ASP A 235 3.92 10.78 18.82
C ASP A 235 2.87 9.74 19.25
N MET A 236 2.30 9.90 20.45
CA MET A 236 1.22 9.01 20.91
C MET A 236 -0.04 9.17 20.06
N ALA A 237 -0.40 10.40 19.69
CA ALA A 237 -1.52 10.64 18.77
C ALA A 237 -1.25 9.99 17.41
N ALA A 238 -0.02 10.09 16.88
CA ALA A 238 0.38 9.41 15.65
C ALA A 238 0.28 7.88 15.76
N ARG A 239 0.71 7.28 16.89
CA ARG A 239 0.52 5.84 17.14
C ARG A 239 -0.95 5.42 17.08
N MET A 240 -1.83 6.19 17.72
CA MET A 240 -3.26 5.88 17.74
C MET A 240 -3.89 6.01 16.36
N ALA A 241 -3.50 7.03 15.58
CA ALA A 241 -3.92 7.17 14.20
C ALA A 241 -3.43 6.00 13.33
N TRP A 242 -2.18 5.58 13.49
CA TRP A 242 -1.65 4.39 12.81
C TRP A 242 -2.43 3.11 13.16
N TRP A 243 -2.78 2.92 14.43
CA TRP A 243 -3.58 1.77 14.84
C TRP A 243 -4.96 1.74 14.16
N ASN A 244 -5.65 2.88 14.08
CA ASN A 244 -6.92 2.99 13.36
C ASN A 244 -6.75 2.65 11.87
N ILE A 245 -5.71 3.19 11.22
CA ILE A 245 -5.41 2.87 9.81
C ILE A 245 -5.21 1.36 9.62
N ARG A 246 -4.55 0.67 10.55
CA ARG A 246 -4.37 -0.79 10.49
C ARG A 246 -5.69 -1.55 10.60
N ILE A 247 -6.59 -1.11 11.47
CA ILE A 247 -7.94 -1.71 11.61
C ILE A 247 -8.73 -1.55 10.30
N ASP A 248 -8.63 -0.39 9.66
CA ASP A 248 -9.39 -0.06 8.45
C ASP A 248 -8.87 -0.78 7.19
N ARG A 249 -7.69 -1.40 7.24
CA ARG A 249 -7.02 -1.99 6.06
C ARG A 249 -7.60 -3.32 5.58
N GLU A 250 -8.68 -3.82 6.19
CA GLU A 250 -9.36 -5.12 5.92
C GLU A 250 -8.43 -6.37 5.96
N LEU A 251 -7.13 -6.19 6.14
CA LEU A 251 -6.12 -7.20 6.42
C LEU A 251 -6.00 -7.33 7.94
N ALA A 252 -6.72 -8.29 8.50
CA ALA A 252 -6.66 -8.58 9.93
C ALA A 252 -5.22 -8.96 10.31
N PRO A 253 -4.56 -8.21 11.21
CA PRO A 253 -3.25 -8.60 11.71
C PRO A 253 -3.36 -9.90 12.51
N SER A 254 -2.25 -10.61 12.64
CA SER A 254 -2.20 -11.76 13.53
C SER A 254 -2.42 -11.31 14.99
N VAL A 255 -2.95 -12.23 15.81
CA VAL A 255 -3.17 -11.98 17.24
C VAL A 255 -1.87 -11.57 17.94
N ASP A 256 -0.74 -12.12 17.52
CA ASP A 256 0.56 -11.82 18.11
C ASP A 256 1.06 -10.42 17.74
N GLU A 257 0.86 -9.98 16.50
CA GLU A 257 1.15 -8.60 16.08
C GLU A 257 0.29 -7.59 16.84
N GLU A 258 -0.99 -7.90 17.06
CA GLU A 258 -1.91 -7.02 17.78
C GLU A 258 -1.53 -6.93 19.28
N ARG A 259 -1.17 -8.06 19.89
CA ARG A 259 -0.64 -8.08 21.26
C ARG A 259 0.66 -7.30 21.39
N ALA A 260 1.56 -7.42 20.41
CA ALA A 260 2.82 -6.68 20.40
C ALA A 260 2.59 -5.16 20.31
N LEU A 261 1.67 -4.72 19.45
CA LEU A 261 1.31 -3.30 19.34
C LEU A 261 0.65 -2.79 20.64
N HIS A 262 -0.29 -3.55 21.21
CA HIS A 262 -0.92 -3.21 22.48
C HIS A 262 0.10 -3.07 23.63
N ALA A 263 1.06 -4.00 23.71
CA ALA A 263 2.16 -3.93 24.68
C ALA A 263 3.03 -2.67 24.47
N ARG A 264 3.32 -2.32 23.21
CA ARG A 264 4.06 -1.09 22.87
C ARG A 264 3.31 0.17 23.29
N ILE A 265 2.01 0.27 23.02
CA ILE A 265 1.15 1.40 23.43
C ILE A 265 1.13 1.53 24.97
N SER A 266 1.03 0.41 25.68
CA SER A 266 1.07 0.40 27.15
C SER A 266 2.40 0.94 27.68
N ALA A 267 3.52 0.52 27.09
CA ALA A 267 4.85 0.99 27.45
C ALA A 267 5.06 2.48 27.09
N ASP A 268 4.50 2.95 25.98
CA ASP A 268 4.52 4.35 25.56
C ASP A 268 3.78 5.25 26.56
N HIS A 269 2.63 4.81 27.05
CA HIS A 269 1.90 5.52 28.10
C HIS A 269 2.74 5.68 29.38
N GLN A 270 3.47 4.63 29.79
CA GLN A 270 4.36 4.71 30.95
C GLN A 270 5.53 5.68 30.74
N ILE A 271 6.09 5.76 29.53
CA ILE A 271 7.14 6.73 29.18
C ILE A 271 6.60 8.16 29.37
N LEU A 272 5.43 8.45 28.81
CA LEU A 272 4.82 9.79 28.87
C LEU A 272 4.39 10.16 30.30
N GLN A 273 3.90 9.21 31.09
CA GLN A 273 3.62 9.42 32.50
C GLN A 273 4.89 9.81 33.26
N LYS A 274 6.00 9.07 33.08
CA LYS A 274 7.29 9.37 33.73
C LYS A 274 7.86 10.72 33.32
N GLN A 275 7.75 11.08 32.04
CA GLN A 275 8.16 12.40 31.56
C GLN A 275 7.31 13.53 32.16
N SER A 276 6.00 13.30 32.30
CA SER A 276 5.08 14.26 32.91
C SER A 276 5.34 14.45 34.40
N THR A 277 5.67 13.38 35.14
CA THR A 277 6.05 13.46 36.56
C THR A 277 7.44 14.06 36.78
N ALA A 278 8.38 13.82 35.86
CA ALA A 278 9.70 14.46 35.89
C ALA A 278 9.61 15.98 35.59
N ARG A 279 8.78 16.39 34.63
CA ARG A 279 8.49 17.81 34.35
C ARG A 279 7.67 18.48 35.45
N SER A 280 6.84 17.75 36.18
CA SER A 280 6.12 18.28 37.34
C SER A 280 6.98 18.37 38.61
N GLY A 281 8.31 18.24 38.47
CA GLY A 281 9.31 18.53 39.50
C GLY A 281 8.98 19.83 40.25
N ARG A 282 8.50 19.66 41.48
CA ARG A 282 8.17 20.69 42.49
C ARG A 282 7.59 21.98 41.90
N ARG A 283 6.29 21.94 41.53
CA ARG A 283 5.49 23.14 41.21
C ARG A 283 5.84 24.25 42.19
N THR A 284 6.44 25.32 41.66
CA THR A 284 6.98 26.39 42.50
C THR A 284 5.82 27.12 43.16
N ASN A 285 6.09 27.86 44.24
CA ASN A 285 5.05 28.70 44.83
C ASN A 285 4.56 29.77 43.85
N ALA A 286 5.37 30.15 42.85
CA ALA A 286 4.97 31.06 41.78
C ALA A 286 3.95 30.41 40.83
N ASP A 287 4.19 29.18 40.39
CA ASP A 287 3.27 28.45 39.52
C ASP A 287 1.92 28.20 40.21
N LYS A 288 1.97 27.77 41.48
CA LYS A 288 0.76 27.59 42.29
C LYS A 288 -0.03 28.90 42.45
N ARG A 289 0.68 30.03 42.61
CA ARG A 289 0.05 31.36 42.68
C ARG A 289 -0.61 31.72 41.36
N ALA A 290 0.09 31.55 40.24
CA ALA A 290 -0.43 31.88 38.91
C ALA A 290 -1.73 31.11 38.62
N ASP A 291 -1.75 29.80 38.89
CA ASP A 291 -2.93 28.97 38.65
C ASP A 291 -4.11 29.35 39.57
N VAL A 292 -3.84 29.73 40.83
CA VAL A 292 -4.90 30.21 41.74
C VAL A 292 -5.50 31.52 41.23
N LEU A 293 -4.67 32.48 40.80
CA LEU A 293 -5.15 33.76 40.28
C LEU A 293 -5.94 33.58 38.98
N LEU A 294 -5.45 32.73 38.07
CA LEU A 294 -6.16 32.40 36.83
C LEU A 294 -7.54 31.80 37.11
N MET A 295 -7.64 30.90 38.10
CA MET A 295 -8.92 30.29 38.48
C MET A 295 -9.89 31.28 39.14
N LEU A 296 -9.38 32.23 39.93
CA LEU A 296 -10.19 33.27 40.55
C LEU A 296 -10.75 34.25 39.51
N ASP A 297 -9.96 34.58 38.50
CA ASP A 297 -10.35 35.45 37.38
C ASP A 297 -11.34 34.74 36.43
N SER A 298 -10.99 33.52 35.99
CA SER A 298 -11.80 32.77 35.01
C SER A 298 -13.08 32.18 35.60
N ASN A 299 -13.11 31.91 36.92
CA ASN A 299 -14.23 31.23 37.59
C ASN A 299 -14.58 31.87 38.95
N PRO A 300 -15.05 33.13 38.97
CA PRO A 300 -15.22 33.89 40.21
C PRO A 300 -16.23 33.28 41.18
N ASN A 301 -17.18 32.49 40.66
CA ASN A 301 -18.26 31.85 41.42
C ASN A 301 -17.88 30.51 42.08
N LEU A 302 -16.73 29.92 41.73
CA LEU A 302 -16.30 28.67 42.35
C LEU A 302 -15.90 28.87 43.82
N SER A 303 -16.19 27.88 44.65
CA SER A 303 -15.78 27.90 46.06
C SER A 303 -14.27 27.72 46.21
N ASP A 304 -13.69 28.24 47.30
CA ASP A 304 -12.25 28.09 47.58
C ASP A 304 -11.82 26.62 47.65
N ARG A 305 -12.72 25.71 48.06
CA ARG A 305 -12.44 24.26 48.11
C ARG A 305 -12.37 23.63 46.72
N GLU A 306 -13.24 24.02 45.80
CA GLU A 306 -13.24 23.51 44.42
C GLU A 306 -12.02 24.00 43.65
N ILE A 307 -11.70 25.29 43.75
CA ILE A 307 -10.49 25.86 43.15
C ILE A 307 -9.24 25.16 43.72
N ALA A 308 -9.16 24.99 45.04
CA ALA A 308 -8.06 24.31 45.71
C ALA A 308 -7.85 22.87 45.23
N ARG A 309 -8.95 22.13 44.98
CA ARG A 309 -8.90 20.78 44.42
C ARG A 309 -8.38 20.79 42.99
N LEU A 310 -8.85 21.71 42.15
CA LEU A 310 -8.46 21.81 40.74
C LEU A 310 -6.98 22.16 40.57
N VAL A 311 -6.47 23.09 41.39
CA VAL A 311 -5.08 23.55 41.30
C VAL A 311 -4.16 22.94 42.34
N SER A 312 -4.59 21.88 43.05
CA SER A 312 -3.77 21.14 44.04
C SER A 312 -3.07 22.02 45.09
N VAL A 313 -3.82 22.92 45.74
CA VAL A 313 -3.35 23.77 46.87
C VAL A 313 -4.32 23.66 48.05
N SER A 314 -3.99 24.28 49.20
CA SER A 314 -4.94 24.31 50.33
C SER A 314 -6.05 25.35 50.09
N PRO A 315 -7.30 25.11 50.55
CA PRO A 315 -8.36 26.12 50.48
C PRO A 315 -7.98 27.45 51.13
N GLN A 316 -7.16 27.41 52.19
CA GLN A 316 -6.63 28.59 52.86
C GLN A 316 -5.71 29.43 51.95
N THR A 317 -4.93 28.78 51.08
CA THR A 317 -4.09 29.47 50.09
C THR A 317 -4.96 30.24 49.10
N VAL A 318 -6.05 29.63 48.61
CA VAL A 318 -7.00 30.28 47.70
C VAL A 318 -7.68 31.47 48.38
N ASN A 319 -8.14 31.30 49.63
CA ASN A 319 -8.79 32.37 50.39
C ASN A 319 -7.87 33.60 50.58
N ASN A 320 -6.60 33.36 50.92
CA ASN A 320 -5.61 34.41 51.08
C ASN A 320 -5.39 35.22 49.80
N TRP A 321 -5.34 34.56 48.64
CA TRP A 321 -5.21 35.24 47.35
C TRP A 321 -6.50 35.97 46.96
N ARG A 322 -7.67 35.37 47.15
CA ARG A 322 -8.96 36.01 46.87
C ARG A 322 -9.17 37.29 47.67
N ARG A 323 -8.72 37.34 48.93
CA ARG A 323 -8.76 38.56 49.76
C ARG A 323 -7.82 39.65 49.25
N ARG A 324 -6.63 39.27 48.79
CA ARG A 324 -5.65 40.21 48.22
C ARG A 324 -6.10 40.78 46.87
N ASP A 325 -6.76 39.96 46.06
CA ASP A 325 -7.27 40.35 44.75
C ASP A 325 -8.45 41.35 44.86
N ARG A 326 -9.29 41.18 45.88
CA ARG A 326 -10.42 42.08 46.17
C ARG A 326 -10.05 43.38 46.90
N ASN A 327 -8.85 43.47 47.46
CA ASN A 327 -8.30 44.67 48.08
C ASN A 327 -6.91 44.95 47.48
N PRO A 328 -6.83 45.43 46.23
CA PRO A 328 -5.58 45.91 45.67
C PRO A 328 -5.17 47.18 46.44
N CYS A 329 -4.04 47.13 47.15
CA CYS A 329 -3.39 48.32 47.71
C CYS A 329 -2.85 49.22 46.61
#